data_AF-A0A3M2WFW3-F1
#
_entry.id   AF-A0A3M2WFW3-F1
#
_cell.length_a   1.000
_cell.length_b   1.000
_cell.length_c   1.000
_cell.angle_alpha   90.00
_cell.angle_beta   90.00
_cell.angle_gamma   90.00
#
_symmetry.space_group_name_H-M   'P 1'
#
loop_
_entity.id
_entity.type
_entity.pdbx_description
1 polymer ?
#
loop_
_entity_poly.entity_id
_entity_poly.type
_entity_poly.pdbx_seq_one_letter_code
_entity_poly.pdbx_strand_id
1 'polypeptide(L)'
;DPGSRRGYTRMTQQEKARDLPKGKDILNWKIKTLARSPKEIMITQLGFTAIHLMAGSLIIWAGWNRFLESPKFLITVILAFAGNLAYYTGLLIRQKTIYNYTIKADCAHLEYYLHYPDFASSFFKGIAIAVILIFVFIAL
;
A
#
# COMPACT_ATOMS: atom_id res chain seq x y z
N ASP A 1 -24.51 -14.47 -66.44
CA ASP A 1 -23.89 -13.72 -65.33
C ASP A 1 -23.72 -14.67 -64.13
N PRO A 2 -22.54 -15.28 -63.93
CA PRO A 2 -22.38 -16.34 -62.93
C PRO A 2 -22.13 -15.75 -61.53
N GLY A 3 -22.84 -16.31 -60.56
CA GLY A 3 -22.95 -15.86 -59.18
C GLY A 3 -21.63 -15.51 -58.47
N SER A 4 -21.60 -14.28 -57.94
CA SER A 4 -20.70 -13.83 -56.89
C SER A 4 -20.90 -14.64 -55.60
N ARG A 5 -20.24 -15.80 -55.49
CA ARG A 5 -20.01 -16.46 -54.21
C ARG A 5 -18.98 -15.64 -53.43
N ARG A 6 -19.45 -14.73 -52.57
CA ARG A 6 -18.63 -14.20 -51.47
C ARG A 6 -18.39 -15.36 -50.49
N GLY A 7 -17.26 -16.04 -50.67
CA GLY A 7 -16.75 -16.97 -49.66
C GLY A 7 -16.41 -16.17 -48.42
N TYR A 8 -17.27 -16.24 -47.40
CA TYR A 8 -16.87 -15.85 -46.05
C TYR A 8 -15.97 -16.97 -45.52
N THR A 9 -14.67 -16.86 -45.81
CA THR A 9 -13.65 -17.72 -45.21
C THR A 9 -13.69 -17.48 -43.70
N ARG A 10 -14.14 -18.48 -42.94
CA ARG A 10 -14.13 -18.44 -41.48
C ARG A 10 -12.68 -18.49 -41.04
N MET A 11 -12.09 -17.32 -40.81
CA MET A 11 -10.71 -17.23 -40.31
C MET A 11 -10.57 -18.06 -39.04
N THR A 12 -9.48 -18.81 -38.98
CA THR A 12 -9.09 -19.52 -37.77
C THR A 12 -8.66 -18.49 -36.71
N GLN A 13 -8.78 -18.82 -35.42
CA GLN A 13 -8.33 -17.90 -34.36
C GLN A 13 -6.86 -17.48 -34.51
N GLN A 14 -6.04 -18.36 -35.11
CA GLN A 14 -4.62 -18.14 -35.34
C GLN A 14 -4.35 -17.10 -36.44
N GLU A 15 -5.16 -17.06 -37.50
CA GLU A 15 -5.09 -16.01 -38.53
C GLU A 15 -5.55 -14.66 -37.99
N LYS A 16 -6.64 -14.65 -37.22
CA LYS A 16 -7.15 -13.43 -36.57
C LYS A 16 -6.15 -12.83 -35.58
N ALA A 17 -5.30 -13.65 -34.96
CA ALA A 17 -4.22 -13.21 -34.09
C ALA A 17 -3.01 -12.63 -34.86
N ARG A 18 -2.76 -13.09 -36.09
CA ARG A 18 -1.69 -12.55 -36.97
C ARG A 18 -2.03 -11.19 -37.57
N ASP A 19 -3.33 -10.91 -37.77
CA ASP A 19 -3.81 -9.62 -38.27
C ASP A 19 -3.89 -8.52 -37.20
N LEU A 20 -3.59 -8.83 -35.93
CA LEU A 20 -3.49 -7.81 -34.90
C LEU A 20 -2.21 -6.98 -35.10
N PRO A 21 -2.29 -5.63 -35.11
CA PRO A 21 -1.10 -4.80 -35.20
C PRO A 21 -0.18 -5.11 -34.01
N LYS A 22 1.09 -5.46 -34.32
CA LYS A 22 2.13 -5.71 -33.33
C LYS A 22 2.19 -4.53 -32.35
N GLY A 23 2.14 -4.83 -31.05
CA GLY A 23 2.11 -3.82 -29.99
C GLY A 23 0.73 -3.31 -29.57
N LYS A 24 -0.38 -3.76 -30.18
CA LYS A 24 -1.72 -3.43 -29.68
C LYS A 24 -1.99 -4.19 -28.38
N ASP A 25 -2.35 -3.44 -27.34
CA ASP A 25 -2.80 -4.01 -26.07
C ASP A 25 -4.11 -4.79 -26.31
N ILE A 26 -4.06 -6.09 -26.03
CA ILE A 26 -5.18 -7.03 -26.20
C ILE A 26 -5.97 -7.11 -24.89
N LEU A 27 -5.25 -7.19 -23.78
CA LEU A 27 -5.84 -7.34 -22.45
C LEU A 27 -4.97 -6.63 -21.43
N ASN A 28 -5.58 -5.76 -20.64
CA ASN A 28 -4.95 -5.04 -19.55
C ASN A 28 -5.80 -5.21 -18.27
N TRP A 29 -5.18 -5.63 -17.19
CA TRP A 29 -5.87 -5.69 -15.89
C TRP A 29 -4.90 -5.45 -14.74
N LYS A 30 -5.48 -4.97 -13.65
CA LYS A 30 -4.76 -4.61 -12.44
C LYS A 30 -5.26 -5.45 -11.27
N ILE A 31 -4.35 -6.10 -10.57
CA ILE A 31 -4.66 -6.83 -9.34
C ILE A 31 -3.97 -6.13 -8.18
N LYS A 32 -4.72 -5.91 -7.10
CA LYS A 32 -4.17 -5.39 -5.83
C LYS A 32 -4.17 -6.52 -4.83
N THR A 33 -2.99 -6.99 -4.44
CA THR A 33 -2.85 -8.07 -3.47
C THR A 33 -2.11 -7.60 -2.23
N LEU A 34 -2.30 -8.31 -1.13
CA LEU A 34 -1.44 -8.21 0.03
C LEU A 34 -0.32 -9.23 -0.15
N ALA A 35 0.91 -8.89 0.25
CA ALA A 35 2.06 -9.78 0.11
C ALA A 35 1.95 -11.08 0.93
N ARG A 36 1.09 -11.08 1.96
CA ARG A 36 0.83 -12.20 2.86
C ARG A 36 -0.64 -12.55 2.94
N SER A 37 -0.91 -13.78 3.37
CA SER A 37 -2.28 -14.25 3.62
C SER A 37 -2.97 -13.43 4.72
N PRO A 38 -4.31 -13.27 4.69
CA PRO A 38 -5.04 -12.55 5.74
C PRO A 38 -4.78 -13.09 7.15
N LYS A 39 -4.57 -14.41 7.28
CA LYS A 39 -4.25 -15.08 8.54
C LYS A 39 -2.89 -14.65 9.08
N GLU A 40 -1.84 -14.65 8.25
CA GLU A 40 -0.51 -14.19 8.66
C GLU A 40 -0.49 -12.70 9.03
N ILE A 41 -1.23 -11.89 8.28
CA ILE A 41 -1.39 -10.45 8.58
C ILE A 41 -2.06 -10.27 9.95
N MET A 42 -3.13 -11.03 10.22
CA MET A 42 -3.83 -10.97 11.50
C MET A 42 -2.92 -11.39 12.66
N ILE A 43 -2.17 -12.49 12.52
CA ILE A 43 -1.22 -12.97 13.54
C ILE A 43 -0.13 -11.93 13.79
N THR A 44 0.46 -11.38 12.72
CA THR A 44 1.53 -10.37 12.81
C THR A 44 1.01 -9.09 13.48
N GLN A 45 -0.17 -8.62 13.08
CA GLN A 45 -0.79 -7.43 13.66
C GLN A 45 -1.11 -7.64 15.14
N LEU A 46 -1.65 -8.80 15.51
CA LEU A 46 -1.97 -9.13 16.91
C LEU A 46 -0.70 -9.18 17.77
N GLY A 47 0.33 -9.91 17.31
CA GLY A 47 1.61 -10.02 18.01
C GLY A 47 2.30 -8.67 18.18
N PHE A 48 2.36 -7.87 17.11
CA PHE A 48 2.94 -6.53 17.16
C PHE A 48 2.17 -5.63 18.13
N THR A 49 0.84 -5.63 18.06
CA THR A 49 -0.02 -4.83 18.95
C THR A 49 0.19 -5.24 20.40
N ALA A 50 0.26 -6.54 20.70
CA ALA A 50 0.51 -7.04 22.05
C ALA A 50 1.87 -6.56 22.60
N ILE A 51 2.94 -6.68 21.79
CA ILE A 51 4.28 -6.19 22.17
C ILE A 51 4.24 -4.67 22.42
N HIS A 52 3.56 -3.93 21.55
CA HIS A 52 3.43 -2.47 21.69
C HIS A 52 2.72 -2.07 22.98
N LEU A 53 1.61 -2.74 23.30
CA LEU A 53 0.86 -2.47 24.53
C LEU A 53 1.65 -2.84 25.78
N MET A 54 2.36 -3.97 25.77
CA MET A 54 3.25 -4.35 26.88
C MET A 54 4.34 -3.30 27.11
N ALA A 55 5.03 -2.88 26.05
CA ALA A 55 6.06 -1.84 26.14
C ALA A 55 5.50 -0.51 26.63
N GLY A 56 4.36 -0.08 26.11
CA GLY A 56 3.67 1.14 26.56
C GLY A 56 3.28 1.07 28.03
N SER A 57 2.77 -0.07 28.48
CA SER A 57 2.38 -0.29 29.87
C SER A 57 3.58 -0.23 30.82
N LEU A 58 4.71 -0.82 30.43
CA LEU A 58 5.96 -0.75 31.20
C LEU A 58 6.50 0.68 31.29
N ILE A 59 6.44 1.46 30.22
CA ILE A 59 6.86 2.87 30.22
C ILE A 59 5.97 3.70 31.15
N ILE A 60 4.65 3.52 31.07
CA ILE A 60 3.70 4.25 31.93
C ILE A 60 3.96 3.90 33.41
N TRP A 61 4.14 2.62 33.71
CA TRP A 61 4.42 2.15 35.06
C TRP A 61 5.75 2.70 35.60
N ALA A 62 6.84 2.61 34.82
CA ALA A 62 8.16 3.09 35.23
C ALA A 62 8.19 4.63 35.38
N GLY A 63 7.43 5.35 34.57
CA GLY A 63 7.36 6.81 34.58
C GLY A 63 6.26 7.40 35.47
N TRP A 64 5.53 6.58 36.23
CA TRP A 64 4.27 6.96 36.90
C TRP A 64 4.35 8.29 37.67
N ASN A 65 5.36 8.46 38.53
CA ASN A 65 5.53 9.68 39.32
C ASN A 65 5.76 10.92 38.46
N ARG A 66 6.59 10.81 37.40
CA ARG A 66 6.85 11.90 36.46
C ARG A 66 5.60 12.30 35.66
N PHE A 67 4.75 11.33 35.36
CA PHE A 67 3.49 11.58 34.65
C PHE A 67 2.44 12.26 35.54
N LEU A 68 2.43 11.98 36.85
CA LEU A 68 1.58 12.70 37.81
C LEU A 68 1.99 14.17 37.92
N GLU A 69 3.30 14.46 37.93
CA GLU A 69 3.83 15.82 37.94
C GLU A 69 3.56 16.57 36.63
N SER A 70 3.56 15.86 35.50
CA SER A 70 3.32 16.44 34.18
C SER A 70 2.33 15.61 33.34
N PRO A 71 1.01 15.79 33.55
CA PRO A 71 -0.02 15.08 32.79
C PRO A 71 0.05 15.36 31.29
N LYS A 72 0.51 16.56 30.90
CA LYS A 72 0.71 16.91 29.48
C LYS A 72 1.77 16.01 28.82
N PHE A 73 2.82 15.66 29.55
CA PHE A 73 3.86 14.76 29.05
C PHE A 73 3.31 13.34 28.83
N LEU A 74 2.42 12.86 29.71
CA LEU A 74 1.73 11.58 29.53
C LEU A 74 0.89 11.58 28.25
N ILE A 75 0.11 12.64 28.01
CA ILE A 75 -0.71 12.77 26.79
C ILE A 75 0.18 12.72 25.54
N THR A 76 1.32 13.41 25.54
CA THR A 76 2.28 13.38 24.43
C THR A 76 2.82 11.96 24.19
N VAL A 77 3.18 11.23 25.24
CA VAL A 77 3.66 9.84 25.13
C VAL A 77 2.56 8.92 24.57
N ILE A 78 1.32 9.05 25.03
CA ILE A 78 0.18 8.26 24.53
C ILE A 78 -0.06 8.55 23.04
N LEU A 79 -0.07 9.83 22.64
CA LEU A 79 -0.23 10.22 21.24
C LEU A 79 0.90 9.68 20.37
N ALA A 80 2.14 9.72 20.86
CA ALA A 80 3.29 9.16 20.14
C ALA A 80 3.14 7.64 19.94
N PHE A 81 2.73 6.90 20.97
CA PHE A 81 2.47 5.46 20.89
C PHE A 81 1.32 5.13 19.92
N ALA A 82 0.23 5.90 19.98
CA ALA A 82 -0.91 5.73 19.07
C ALA A 82 -0.51 5.97 17.61
N GLY A 83 0.25 7.04 17.36
CA GLY A 83 0.78 7.36 16.04
C GLY A 83 1.73 6.29 15.52
N ASN A 84 2.61 5.77 16.38
CA ASN A 84 3.54 4.70 16.04
C ASN A 84 2.78 3.40 15.67
N LEU A 85 1.80 2.99 16.48
CA LEU A 85 0.99 1.80 16.20
C LEU A 85 0.19 1.93 14.90
N ALA A 86 -0.38 3.11 14.63
CA ALA A 86 -1.09 3.41 13.39
C ALA A 86 -0.15 3.34 12.17
N TYR A 87 1.07 3.87 12.31
CA TYR A 87 2.11 3.83 11.27
C TYR A 87 2.46 2.38 10.90
N TYR A 88 2.82 1.55 11.88
CA TYR A 88 3.20 0.15 11.63
C TYR A 88 2.05 -0.68 11.07
N THR A 89 0.83 -0.50 11.61
CA THR A 89 -0.34 -1.28 11.17
C THR A 89 -0.77 -0.89 9.75
N GLY A 90 -0.85 0.40 9.46
CA GLY A 90 -1.38 0.92 8.20
C GLY A 90 -0.39 0.84 7.05
N LEU A 91 0.89 1.09 7.30
CA LEU A 91 1.89 1.28 6.24
C LEU A 91 2.83 0.08 6.05
N LEU A 92 3.16 -0.63 7.13
CA LEU A 92 4.09 -1.76 7.06
C LEU A 92 3.34 -3.10 6.98
N ILE A 93 2.40 -3.37 7.89
CA ILE A 93 1.74 -4.68 7.97
C ILE A 93 0.66 -4.85 6.88
N ARG A 94 -0.07 -3.78 6.54
CA ARG A 94 -1.14 -3.79 5.53
C ARG A 94 -0.72 -3.24 4.17
N GLN A 95 0.58 -3.30 3.88
CA GLN A 95 1.10 -2.85 2.60
C GLN A 95 0.57 -3.71 1.45
N LYS A 96 0.04 -3.05 0.42
CA LYS A 96 -0.53 -3.71 -0.76
C LYS A 96 0.47 -3.61 -1.91
N THR A 97 0.53 -4.62 -2.76
CA THR A 97 1.27 -4.58 -4.02
C THR A 97 0.26 -4.54 -5.17
N ILE A 98 0.53 -3.68 -6.13
CA ILE A 98 -0.24 -3.59 -7.38
C ILE A 98 0.55 -4.30 -8.46
N TYR A 99 -0.09 -5.27 -9.11
CA TYR A 99 0.40 -5.92 -10.31
C TYR A 99 -0.40 -5.42 -11.51
N ASN A 100 0.29 -4.90 -12.50
CA ASN A 100 -0.28 -4.45 -13.77
C ASN A 100 0.13 -5.45 -14.86
N TYR A 101 -0.85 -6.18 -15.39
CA TYR A 101 -0.65 -7.16 -16.46
C TYR A 101 -1.10 -6.54 -17.77
N THR A 102 -0.22 -6.54 -18.77
CA THR A 102 -0.53 -6.07 -20.12
C THR A 102 -0.12 -7.15 -21.11
N ILE A 103 -1.10 -7.75 -21.79
CA ILE A 103 -0.87 -8.70 -22.90
C ILE A 103 -0.99 -7.93 -24.20
N LYS A 104 0.10 -7.95 -24.98
CA LYS A 104 0.18 -7.49 -26.37
C LYS A 104 0.16 -8.69 -27.31
N ALA A 105 0.00 -8.42 -28.61
CA ALA A 105 -0.04 -9.46 -29.64
C ALA A 105 1.24 -10.31 -29.74
N ASP A 106 2.36 -9.79 -29.25
CA ASP A 106 3.70 -10.35 -29.38
C ASP A 106 4.39 -10.61 -28.03
N CYS A 107 3.91 -10.03 -26.93
CA CYS A 107 4.54 -10.17 -25.61
C CYS A 107 3.56 -9.96 -24.45
N ALA A 108 3.94 -10.41 -23.26
CA ALA A 108 3.25 -10.09 -22.01
C ALA A 108 4.18 -9.26 -21.12
N HIS A 109 3.70 -8.12 -20.65
CA HIS A 109 4.38 -7.26 -19.69
C HIS A 109 3.74 -7.38 -18.31
N LEU A 110 4.59 -7.42 -17.29
CA LEU A 110 4.19 -7.35 -15.89
C LEU A 110 4.97 -6.23 -15.22
N GLU A 111 4.25 -5.24 -14.69
CA GLU A 111 4.82 -4.19 -13.85
C GLU A 111 4.29 -4.36 -12.42
N TYR A 112 5.18 -4.20 -11.43
CA TYR A 112 4.79 -4.27 -10.02
C TYR A 112 5.20 -2.98 -9.31
N TYR A 113 4.28 -2.46 -8.50
CA TYR A 113 4.51 -1.27 -7.68
C TYR A 113 3.94 -1.47 -6.29
N LEU A 114 4.66 -0.92 -5.30
CA LEU A 114 4.22 -0.95 -3.92
C LEU A 114 3.14 0.12 -3.72
N HIS A 115 1.94 -0.30 -3.35
CA HIS A 115 0.83 0.61 -3.11
C HIS A 115 0.88 1.17 -1.70
N TYR A 116 1.03 2.48 -1.64
CA TYR A 116 0.90 3.26 -0.43
C TYR A 116 -0.56 3.74 -0.26
N PRO A 117 -1.14 3.70 0.95
CA PRO A 117 -2.48 4.23 1.19
C PRO A 117 -2.61 5.72 0.84
N ASP A 118 -3.77 6.14 0.34
CA ASP A 118 -4.00 7.51 -0.12
C ASP A 118 -3.76 8.57 0.97
N PHE A 119 -4.01 8.22 2.25
CA PHE A 119 -3.76 9.11 3.39
C PHE A 119 -2.28 9.33 3.69
N ALA A 120 -1.40 8.43 3.25
CA ALA A 120 0.00 8.45 3.67
C ALA A 120 0.76 9.64 3.10
N SER A 121 0.44 10.06 1.87
CA SER A 121 1.02 11.28 1.28
C SER A 121 0.73 12.49 2.18
N SER A 122 -0.53 12.65 2.60
CA SER A 122 -0.94 13.71 3.52
C SER A 122 -0.30 13.57 4.89
N PHE A 123 -0.17 12.35 5.42
CA PHE A 123 0.49 12.07 6.70
C PHE A 123 1.96 12.47 6.69
N PHE A 124 2.73 12.06 5.66
CA PHE A 124 4.14 12.45 5.53
C PHE A 124 4.32 13.95 5.31
N LYS A 125 3.44 14.59 4.53
CA LYS A 125 3.41 16.05 4.41
C LYS A 125 3.20 16.71 5.77
N GLY A 126 2.26 16.21 6.56
CA GLY A 126 2.02 16.68 7.93
C GLY A 126 3.24 16.57 8.83
N ILE A 127 3.92 15.42 8.82
CA ILE A 127 5.17 15.22 9.58
C ILE A 127 6.25 16.21 9.12
N ALA A 128 6.46 16.36 7.80
CA ALA A 128 7.47 17.25 7.27
C ALA A 128 7.23 18.70 7.72
N ILE A 129 5.98 19.18 7.65
CA ILE A 129 5.59 20.51 8.13
C ILE A 129 5.85 20.63 9.63
N ALA A 130 5.42 19.66 10.44
CA ALA A 130 5.61 19.68 11.88
C ALA A 130 7.10 19.75 12.26
N VAL A 131 7.94 18.97 11.59
CA VAL A 131 9.40 18.96 11.83
C VAL A 131 10.01 20.32 11.48
N ILE A 132 9.66 20.91 10.33
CA ILE A 132 10.15 22.24 9.93
C ILE A 132 9.74 23.29 10.97
N LEU A 133 8.48 23.27 11.42
CA LEU A 133 7.99 24.21 12.44
C LEU A 133 8.73 24.06 13.77
N ILE A 134 9.02 22.83 14.20
CA ILE A 134 9.82 22.58 15.41
C ILE A 134 11.23 23.17 15.27
N PHE A 135 11.89 22.96 14.13
CA PHE A 135 13.22 23.53 13.89
C PHE A 135 13.21 25.05 13.90
N VAL A 136 12.23 25.68 13.24
CA VAL A 136 12.08 27.15 13.25
C VAL A 136 11.82 27.66 14.66
N PHE A 137 10.99 26.97 15.44
CA PHE A 137 10.68 27.36 16.81
C PHE A 137 11.88 27.25 17.75
N ILE A 138 12.75 26.25 17.58
CA ILE A 138 13.99 26.10 18.38
C ILE A 138 15.04 27.14 17.97
N ALA A 139 15.05 27.58 16.71
CA ALA A 139 16.04 28.51 16.18
C ALA A 139 15.75 29.99 16.47
N LEU A 140 14.52 30.33 16.90
CA LEU A 140 14.08 31.66 17.34
C LEU A 140 14.27 31.83 18.85
#